data_AF-A0A7T7ZV64-F1
#
_entry.id   AF-A0A7T7ZV64-F1
#
_cell.length_a   1.000
_cell.length_b   1.000
_cell.length_c   1.000
_cell.angle_alpha   90.00
_cell.angle_beta   90.00
_cell.angle_gamma   90.00
#
_symmetry.space_group_name_H-M   'P 1'
#
loop_
_entity.id
_entity.type
_entity.pdbx_description
1 polymer ?
#
loop_
_entity_poly.entity_id
_entity_poly.type
_entity_poly.pdbx_seq_one_letter_code
_entity_poly.pdbx_strand_id
1 'polypeptide(L)'
;MAKYSKEFKTKIVNEYLKGNISFKKLAEKYKLSHQEIVKRWVNAYKSQGNEGLKVKRKNTQYTLEFKLNVVNLYLTGEMSYQSLANELKINNPSIIARWVIDFREKGIEGLKSKKRGRPSKMPKSQINQKPQK
;
A
#
# COMPACT_ATOMS: atom_id res chain seq x y z
N MET A 1 0.96 -12.72 -7.42
CA MET A 1 0.89 -12.33 -8.84
C MET A 1 0.33 -10.92 -8.94
N ALA A 2 0.89 -10.03 -9.76
CA ALA A 2 0.19 -8.79 -10.09
C ALA A 2 -0.85 -9.08 -11.17
N LYS A 3 -2.12 -8.70 -10.93
CA LYS A 3 -3.24 -8.97 -11.84
C LYS A 3 -3.16 -8.18 -13.17
N TYR A 4 -2.42 -7.07 -13.17
CA TYR A 4 -2.34 -6.15 -14.32
C TYR A 4 -0.88 -5.82 -14.65
N SER A 5 -0.52 -5.96 -15.93
CA SER A 5 0.80 -5.62 -16.46
C SER A 5 1.04 -4.11 -16.48
N LYS A 6 2.31 -3.68 -16.55
CA LYS A 6 2.67 -2.25 -16.62
C LYS A 6 2.08 -1.60 -17.88
N GLU A 7 2.21 -2.25 -19.03
CA GLU A 7 1.71 -1.74 -20.32
C GLU A 7 0.21 -1.51 -20.29
N PHE A 8 -0.55 -2.44 -19.69
CA PHE A 8 -1.99 -2.29 -19.53
C PHE A 8 -2.35 -1.06 -18.69
N LYS A 9 -1.65 -0.83 -17.58
CA LYS A 9 -1.85 0.37 -16.75
C LYS A 9 -1.51 1.64 -17.53
N THR A 10 -0.38 1.64 -18.26
CA THR A 10 0.05 2.80 -19.06
C THR A 10 -0.97 3.13 -20.14
N LYS A 11 -1.55 2.12 -20.83
CA LYS A 11 -2.60 2.32 -21.82
C LYS A 11 -3.81 3.05 -21.23
N ILE A 12 -4.28 2.61 -20.06
CA ILE A 12 -5.45 3.19 -19.40
C ILE A 12 -5.18 4.61 -18.92
N VAL A 13 -4.00 4.85 -18.32
CA VAL A 13 -3.61 6.19 -17.88
C VAL A 13 -3.47 7.14 -19.05
N ASN A 14 -2.85 6.71 -20.16
CA ASN A 14 -2.71 7.53 -21.36
C ASN A 14 -4.08 7.85 -21.98
N GLU A 15 -5.00 6.90 -22.00
CA GLU A 15 -6.37 7.15 -22.48
C GLU A 15 -7.13 8.13 -21.57
N TYR A 16 -6.93 8.08 -20.25
CA TYR A 16 -7.45 9.09 -19.33
C TYR A 16 -6.85 10.48 -19.55
N LEU A 17 -5.56 10.56 -19.91
CA LEU A 17 -4.89 11.84 -20.16
C LEU A 17 -5.25 12.44 -21.52
N LYS A 18 -5.52 11.60 -22.52
CA LYS A 18 -5.86 12.03 -23.89
C LYS A 18 -7.34 12.41 -24.06
N GLY A 19 -8.24 11.86 -23.23
CA GLY A 19 -9.67 12.04 -23.39
C GLY A 19 -10.36 12.45 -22.10
N ASN A 20 -11.48 13.17 -22.23
CA ASN A 20 -12.31 13.60 -21.10
C ASN A 20 -13.19 12.44 -20.55
N ILE A 21 -12.59 11.25 -20.38
CA ILE A 21 -13.29 10.03 -19.96
C ILE A 21 -13.18 9.89 -18.44
N SER A 22 -14.33 9.79 -17.76
CA SER A 22 -14.36 9.59 -16.30
C SER A 22 -13.79 8.22 -15.89
N PHE A 23 -13.25 8.13 -14.66
CA PHE A 23 -12.71 6.87 -14.11
C PHE A 23 -13.69 5.70 -14.18
N LYS A 24 -14.99 5.95 -13.94
CA LYS A 24 -16.06 4.96 -14.03
C LYS A 24 -16.15 4.35 -15.43
N LYS A 25 -16.23 5.20 -16.47
CA LYS A 25 -16.31 4.76 -17.87
C LYS A 25 -15.07 3.96 -18.30
N LEU A 26 -13.88 4.36 -17.84
CA LEU A 26 -12.65 3.58 -18.08
C LEU A 26 -12.72 2.22 -17.39
N ALA A 27 -13.16 2.16 -16.14
CA ALA A 27 -13.29 0.91 -15.43
C ALA A 27 -14.27 -0.04 -16.15
N GLU A 28 -15.41 0.46 -16.62
CA GLU A 28 -16.38 -0.32 -17.40
C GLU A 28 -15.79 -0.80 -18.72
N LYS A 29 -15.14 0.08 -19.49
CA LYS A 29 -14.50 -0.23 -20.78
C LYS A 29 -13.46 -1.35 -20.66
N TYR A 30 -12.67 -1.34 -19.59
CA TYR A 30 -11.60 -2.31 -19.33
C TYR A 30 -12.04 -3.45 -18.39
N LYS A 31 -13.33 -3.57 -18.07
CA LYS A 31 -13.90 -4.58 -17.15
C LYS A 31 -13.15 -4.65 -15.80
N LEU A 32 -12.78 -3.49 -15.26
CA LEU A 32 -12.17 -3.36 -13.95
C LEU A 32 -13.26 -3.35 -12.87
N SER A 33 -12.99 -4.06 -11.77
CA SER A 33 -13.97 -4.21 -10.68
C SER A 33 -14.32 -2.88 -10.01
N HIS A 34 -13.38 -1.93 -9.91
CA HIS A 34 -13.61 -0.65 -9.24
C HIS A 34 -12.88 0.49 -9.97
N GLN A 35 -13.55 1.65 -10.09
CA GLN A 35 -12.96 2.88 -10.62
C GLN A 35 -11.75 3.38 -9.82
N GLU A 36 -11.67 3.04 -8.53
CA GLU A 36 -10.51 3.33 -7.68
C GLU A 36 -9.20 2.74 -8.23
N ILE A 37 -9.27 1.62 -8.94
CA ILE A 37 -8.09 1.00 -9.54
C ILE A 37 -7.47 1.96 -10.57
N VAL A 38 -8.31 2.54 -11.43
CA VAL A 38 -7.90 3.54 -12.42
C VAL A 38 -7.39 4.80 -11.73
N LYS A 39 -8.14 5.30 -10.73
CA LYS A 39 -7.75 6.50 -9.95
C LYS A 39 -6.36 6.34 -9.31
N ARG A 40 -6.06 5.16 -8.75
CA ARG A 40 -4.75 4.85 -8.17
C ARG A 40 -3.63 4.85 -9.20
N TRP A 41 -3.85 4.29 -10.40
CA TRP A 41 -2.85 4.30 -11.46
C TRP A 41 -2.58 5.71 -11.98
N VAL A 42 -3.64 6.50 -12.19
CA VAL A 42 -3.50 7.90 -12.62
C VAL A 42 -2.76 8.73 -11.58
N ASN A 43 -3.10 8.60 -10.30
CA ASN A 43 -2.39 9.30 -9.22
C ASN A 43 -0.92 8.87 -9.12
N ALA A 44 -0.64 7.58 -9.19
CA ALA A 44 0.74 7.07 -9.18
C ALA A 44 1.54 7.60 -10.37
N TYR A 45 0.91 7.73 -11.54
CA TYR A 45 1.53 8.32 -12.72
C TYR A 45 1.76 9.83 -12.57
N LYS A 46 0.81 10.58 -12.00
CA LYS A 46 0.98 12.01 -11.74
C LYS A 46 2.10 12.31 -10.73
N SER A 47 2.28 11.43 -9.74
CA SER A 47 3.29 11.59 -8.68
C SER A 47 4.68 11.10 -9.09
N GLN A 48 4.78 9.96 -9.79
CA GLN A 48 6.04 9.26 -10.05
C GLN A 48 6.25 8.90 -11.53
N GLY A 49 5.39 9.39 -12.44
CA GLY A 49 5.42 9.04 -13.85
C GLY A 49 5.28 7.53 -14.11
N ASN A 50 6.03 7.05 -15.09
CA ASN A 50 6.03 5.63 -15.46
C ASN A 50 6.56 4.70 -14.35
N GLU A 51 7.29 5.23 -13.38
CA GLU A 51 7.79 4.43 -12.25
C GLU A 51 6.67 4.05 -11.28
N GLY A 52 5.70 4.94 -11.07
CA GLY A 52 4.54 4.68 -10.21
C GLY A 52 3.67 3.51 -10.71
N LEU A 53 3.71 3.22 -12.02
CA LEU A 53 2.97 2.11 -12.64
C LEU A 53 3.72 0.77 -12.58
N LYS A 54 5.02 0.77 -12.27
CA LYS A 54 5.82 -0.45 -12.17
C LYS A 54 5.23 -1.39 -11.11
N VAL A 55 5.18 -2.68 -11.44
CA VAL A 55 4.79 -3.71 -10.50
C VAL A 55 5.96 -3.94 -9.54
N LYS A 56 5.82 -3.53 -8.28
CA LYS A 56 6.77 -3.90 -7.23
C LYS A 56 6.61 -5.40 -6.94
N ARG A 57 7.64 -6.19 -7.30
CA ARG A 57 7.68 -7.64 -7.06
C ARG A 57 8.04 -7.99 -5.61
N LYS A 58 8.73 -7.08 -4.91
CA LYS A 58 9.08 -7.22 -3.49
C LYS A 58 8.04 -6.50 -2.64
N ASN A 59 7.62 -7.12 -1.54
CA ASN A 59 6.80 -6.44 -0.53
C ASN A 59 7.66 -5.37 0.14
N THR A 60 7.21 -4.12 0.07
CA THR A 60 7.83 -3.05 0.85
C THR A 60 7.55 -3.30 2.32
N GLN A 61 8.61 -3.58 3.09
CA GLN A 61 8.53 -3.63 4.53
C GLN A 61 8.72 -2.21 5.06
N TYR A 62 7.74 -1.73 5.80
CA TYR A 62 7.84 -0.45 6.50
C TYR A 62 8.23 -0.74 7.94
N THR A 63 9.30 -0.08 8.39
CA THR A 63 9.75 -0.14 9.79
C THR A 63 8.69 0.46 10.70
N LEU A 64 8.74 0.10 11.99
CA LEU A 64 7.82 0.65 12.99
C LEU A 64 7.93 2.18 13.05
N GLU A 65 9.17 2.68 13.10
CA GLU A 65 9.48 4.11 13.12
C GLU A 65 8.90 4.84 11.91
N PHE A 66 9.06 4.26 10.71
CA PHE A 66 8.46 4.83 9.51
C PHE A 66 6.94 4.96 9.65
N LYS A 67 6.24 3.88 10.01
CA LYS A 67 4.78 3.91 10.17
C LYS A 67 4.35 4.94 11.23
N LEU A 68 5.09 5.02 12.33
CA LEU A 68 4.82 5.94 13.43
C LEU A 68 4.97 7.39 12.97
N ASN A 69 6.03 7.71 12.21
CA ASN A 69 6.21 9.02 11.59
C ASN A 69 5.04 9.38 10.67
N VAL A 70 4.60 8.45 9.81
CA VAL A 70 3.45 8.69 8.92
C VAL A 70 2.16 8.96 9.69
N VAL A 71 1.91 8.18 10.75
CA VAL A 71 0.72 8.38 11.60
C VAL A 71 0.81 9.71 12.33
N ASN A 72 1.99 10.07 12.84
CA ASN A 72 2.20 11.34 13.53
C ASN A 72 1.94 12.53 12.60
N LEU A 73 2.50 12.53 11.39
CA LEU A 73 2.25 13.57 10.37
C LEU A 73 0.78 13.72 10.00
N TYR A 74 0.01 12.63 10.06
CA TYR A 74 -1.45 12.71 9.87
C TYR A 74 -2.15 13.30 11.11
N LEU A 75 -1.75 12.90 12.31
CA LEU A 75 -2.33 13.37 13.57
C LEU A 75 -2.01 14.83 13.87
N THR A 76 -0.84 15.33 13.46
CA THR A 76 -0.47 16.74 13.54
C THR A 76 -1.27 17.62 12.57
N GLY A 77 -2.05 17.01 11.67
CA GLY A 77 -2.95 17.71 10.74
C GLY A 77 -2.25 18.30 9.52
N GLU A 78 -0.98 17.98 9.30
CA GLU A 78 -0.16 18.60 8.25
C GLU A 78 -0.55 18.11 6.85
N MET A 79 -1.11 16.90 6.73
CA MET A 79 -1.39 16.29 5.41
C MET A 79 -2.59 15.35 5.36
N SER A 80 -3.27 15.33 4.21
CA SER A 80 -4.27 14.32 3.88
C SER A 80 -3.61 12.96 3.60
N TYR A 81 -4.38 11.86 3.71
CA TYR A 81 -3.92 10.52 3.33
C TYR A 81 -3.35 10.45 1.91
N GLN A 82 -3.93 11.22 0.98
CA GLN A 82 -3.47 11.23 -0.40
C GLN A 82 -2.15 12.00 -0.54
N SER A 83 -1.99 13.11 0.17
CA SER A 83 -0.76 13.90 0.19
C SER A 83 0.40 13.08 0.77
N LEU A 84 0.21 12.44 1.93
CA LEU A 84 1.20 11.54 2.54
C LEU A 84 1.57 10.39 1.59
N ALA A 85 0.57 9.80 0.93
CA ALA A 85 0.81 8.73 -0.02
C ALA A 85 1.69 9.18 -1.20
N ASN A 86 1.48 10.40 -1.69
CA ASN A 86 2.28 10.96 -2.78
C ASN A 86 3.71 11.26 -2.33
N GLU A 87 3.88 11.93 -1.19
CA GLU A 87 5.20 12.32 -0.66
C GLU A 87 6.05 11.10 -0.31
N LEU A 88 5.45 10.11 0.35
CA LEU A 88 6.10 8.86 0.76
C LEU A 88 6.18 7.82 -0.37
N LYS A 89 5.73 8.17 -1.58
CA LYS A 89 5.70 7.29 -2.77
C LYS A 89 4.98 5.96 -2.50
N ILE A 90 3.93 6.02 -1.67
CA ILE A 90 3.05 4.91 -1.32
C ILE A 90 1.89 4.88 -2.31
N ASN A 91 1.84 3.86 -3.18
CA ASN A 91 0.81 3.76 -4.21
C ASN A 91 -0.61 3.49 -3.68
N ASN A 92 -0.75 3.13 -2.40
CA ASN A 92 -2.04 2.80 -1.79
C ASN A 92 -2.29 3.62 -0.52
N PRO A 93 -3.02 4.75 -0.58
CA PRO A 93 -3.31 5.58 0.58
C PRO A 93 -4.11 4.84 1.66
N SER A 94 -4.87 3.79 1.32
CA SER A 94 -5.61 3.00 2.30
C SER A 94 -4.70 2.28 3.32
N ILE A 95 -3.41 2.06 3.00
CA ILE A 95 -2.48 1.49 3.98
C ILE A 95 -2.19 2.47 5.12
N ILE A 96 -2.17 3.78 4.83
CA ILE A 96 -1.94 4.84 5.81
C ILE A 96 -3.14 4.95 6.74
N ALA A 97 -4.36 4.98 6.16
CA ALA A 97 -5.59 4.95 6.93
C ALA A 97 -5.63 3.76 7.91
N ARG A 98 -5.21 2.58 7.44
CA ARG A 98 -5.10 1.40 8.30
C ARG A 98 -4.10 1.59 9.44
N TRP A 99 -2.91 2.16 9.19
CA TRP A 99 -1.94 2.44 10.25
C TRP A 99 -2.50 3.41 11.30
N VAL A 100 -3.20 4.46 10.87
CA VAL A 100 -3.84 5.42 11.78
C VAL A 100 -4.90 4.73 12.63
N ILE A 101 -5.73 3.85 12.05
CA ILE A 101 -6.73 3.07 12.79
C ILE A 101 -6.07 2.13 13.79
N ASP A 102 -5.11 1.30 13.34
CA ASP A 102 -4.37 0.37 14.21
C ASP A 102 -3.68 1.13 15.37
N PHE A 103 -3.16 2.34 15.11
CA PHE A 103 -2.57 3.19 16.14
C PHE A 103 -3.61 3.76 17.12
N ARG A 104 -4.78 4.20 16.64
CA ARG A 104 -5.85 4.70 17.52
C ARG A 104 -6.43 3.58 18.40
N GLU A 105 -6.51 2.36 17.90
CA GLU A 105 -7.07 1.22 18.65
C GLU A 105 -6.06 0.59 19.62
N LYS A 106 -4.79 0.47 19.23
CA LYS A 106 -3.77 -0.34 19.93
C LYS A 106 -2.45 0.39 20.17
N GLY A 107 -2.40 1.69 19.90
CA GLY A 107 -1.18 2.48 19.99
C GLY A 107 -0.05 1.95 19.11
N ILE A 108 1.17 2.08 19.60
CA ILE A 108 2.40 1.63 18.92
C ILE A 108 2.36 0.12 18.61
N GLU A 109 1.67 -0.67 19.45
CA GLU A 109 1.57 -2.12 19.27
C GLU A 109 0.75 -2.51 18.05
N GLY A 110 -0.24 -1.70 17.66
CA GLY A 110 -0.99 -1.86 16.42
C GLY A 110 -0.14 -1.72 15.17
N LEU A 111 0.92 -0.89 15.24
CA LEU A 111 1.83 -0.65 14.12
C LEU A 111 2.92 -1.73 13.97
N LYS A 112 3.18 -2.51 15.04
CA LYS A 112 4.14 -3.62 14.99
C LYS A 112 3.71 -4.63 13.92
N SER A 113 4.67 -5.03 13.08
CA SER A 113 4.41 -6.01 12.04
C SER A 113 4.04 -7.35 12.68
N LYS A 114 2.77 -7.75 12.54
CA LYS A 114 2.31 -9.09 12.97
C LYS A 114 3.03 -10.15 12.15
N LYS A 115 3.47 -11.23 12.80
CA LYS A 115 4.06 -12.39 12.10
C LYS A 115 3.10 -12.83 11.00
N ARG A 116 3.59 -12.80 9.76
CA ARG A 116 2.81 -13.16 8.58
C ARG A 116 2.75 -14.68 8.49
N GLY A 117 1.55 -15.24 8.62
CA GLY A 117 1.30 -16.68 8.50
C GLY A 117 0.18 -17.15 9.43
N ARG A 118 -0.45 -18.28 9.09
CA ARG A 118 -1.34 -18.98 10.02
C ARG A 118 -0.49 -19.41 11.22
N PRO A 119 -0.91 -19.15 12.47
CA PRO A 119 -0.21 -19.73 13.62
C PRO A 119 -0.12 -21.24 13.43
N SER A 120 1.09 -21.80 13.52
CA SER A 120 1.29 -23.25 13.43
C SER A 120 0.50 -23.91 14.56
N LYS A 121 -0.30 -24.91 14.24
CA LYS A 121 -1.08 -25.68 15.22
C LYS A 121 -0.25 -26.73 15.94
N MET A 122 1.05 -26.84 15.62
CA MET A 122 1.96 -27.75 16.29
C MET A 122 2.57 -27.09 17.54
N PRO A 123 2.59 -27.78 18.70
CA PRO A 123 3.29 -27.29 19.87
C PRO A 123 4.78 -27.13 19.53
N LYS A 124 5.35 -25.96 19.85
CA LYS A 124 6.78 -25.70 19.69
C LYS A 124 7.54 -26.65 20.62
N SER A 125 8.24 -27.62 20.05
CA SER A 125 9.23 -28.40 20.79
C SER A 125 10.30 -27.45 21.34
N GLN A 126 10.48 -27.46 22.66
CA GLN A 126 11.55 -26.74 23.34
C GLN A 126 12.88 -27.34 22.87
N ILE A 127 13.62 -26.62 22.03
CA ILE A 127 15.01 -26.95 21.74
C ILE A 127 15.78 -26.67 23.04
N ASN A 128 16.04 -27.74 23.77
CA ASN A 128 16.82 -27.74 24.99
C ASN A 128 18.25 -27.28 24.65
N GLN A 129 18.63 -26.09 25.08
CA GLN A 129 20.01 -25.63 24.99
C GLN A 129 20.83 -26.52 25.94
N LYS A 130 21.67 -27.40 25.38
CA LYS A 130 22.64 -28.17 26.16
C LYS A 130 23.67 -27.20 26.78
N PRO A 131 23.97 -27.29 28.08
CA PRO A 131 25.06 -26.52 28.67
C PRO A 131 26.40 -27.08 28.17
N GLN A 132 27.26 -26.20 27.64
CA GLN A 132 28.67 -26.52 27.40
C GLN A 132 29.38 -26.61 28.75
N LYS A 133 30.06 -27.72 28.98
CA LYS A 133 31.02 -27.94 30.08
C LYS A 133 32.42 -27.74 29.53
#